data_AF-A0A3M1IRH6-F1
#
_entry.id   AF-A0A3M1IRH6-F1
#
_cell.length_a   1.000
_cell.length_b   1.000
_cell.length_c   1.000
_cell.angle_alpha   90.00
_cell.angle_beta   90.00
_cell.angle_gamma   90.00
#
_symmetry.space_group_name_H-M   'P 1'
#
loop_
_entity.id
_entity.type
_entity.pdbx_description
1 polymer ?
#
loop_
_entity_poly.entity_id
_entity_poly.type
_entity_poly.pdbx_seq_one_letter_code
_entity_poly.pdbx_strand_id
1 'polypeptide(L)'
;MKSNMLKRGLFAVLAAGMMVLPQAFAQNQGGRGGRGGRGPGNFDPAQFRQRIMERIQENLGATDEEWKVIEPLLTDVMEKQRAVTGSRMGGLGMFFRPPGGGPGGDRGGRGSRFGRPQDPAVAALQEAIEKKAPASELKAKIAAVREAREKARKELEAAQEKLRAVLTLEQEAKLTLAGLL
;
A
#
# COMPACT_ATOMS: atom_id res chain seq x y z
N MET A 1 -0.25 -5.53 -38.22
CA MET A 1 0.75 -6.58 -37.94
C MET A 1 2.03 -5.91 -37.45
N LYS A 2 2.27 -5.88 -36.14
CA LYS A 2 3.57 -5.53 -35.55
C LYS A 2 3.87 -6.59 -34.51
N SER A 3 4.73 -7.51 -34.92
CA SER A 3 5.29 -8.60 -34.13
C SER A 3 6.10 -8.02 -32.98
N ASN A 4 5.89 -8.53 -31.77
CA ASN A 4 6.89 -8.57 -30.70
C ASN A 4 6.68 -9.88 -29.93
N MET A 5 6.89 -10.99 -30.64
CA MET A 5 7.30 -12.24 -30.01
C MET A 5 8.75 -12.10 -29.54
N LEU A 6 9.08 -12.89 -28.51
CA LEU A 6 10.42 -13.37 -28.14
C LEU A 6 11.10 -12.62 -26.97
N LYS A 7 10.97 -13.22 -25.78
CA LYS A 7 12.09 -13.58 -24.87
C LYS A 7 11.56 -14.49 -23.75
N ARG A 8 11.48 -15.79 -24.05
CA ARG A 8 11.25 -16.86 -23.07
C ARG A 8 12.59 -17.21 -22.42
N GLY A 9 12.70 -17.03 -21.11
CA GLY A 9 13.87 -17.38 -20.31
C GLY A 9 13.59 -18.58 -19.42
N LEU A 10 14.27 -19.68 -19.73
CA LEU A 10 14.32 -20.99 -19.07
C LEU A 10 14.84 -20.92 -17.62
N PHE A 11 14.16 -21.50 -16.64
CA PHE A 11 14.78 -21.89 -15.36
C PHE A 11 14.24 -23.21 -14.80
N ALA A 12 15.20 -24.00 -14.33
CA ALA A 12 15.14 -25.44 -14.13
C ALA A 12 14.54 -25.87 -12.79
N VAL A 13 13.93 -27.06 -12.82
CA VAL A 13 13.37 -27.83 -11.70
C VAL A 13 14.50 -28.43 -10.86
N LEU A 14 14.37 -28.36 -9.53
CA LEU A 14 15.00 -29.29 -8.60
C LEU A 14 14.01 -29.68 -7.49
N ALA A 15 13.88 -30.99 -7.29
CA ALA A 15 12.89 -31.67 -6.46
C ALA A 15 13.42 -32.06 -5.07
N ALA A 16 12.52 -32.73 -4.31
CA ALA A 16 12.66 -33.42 -3.02
C ALA A 16 12.32 -32.56 -1.79
N GLY A 17 11.43 -32.92 -0.86
CA GLY A 17 10.64 -34.13 -0.62
C GLY A 17 10.67 -34.46 0.88
N MET A 18 9.51 -34.58 1.57
CA MET A 18 9.30 -35.52 2.70
C MET A 18 7.83 -35.52 3.19
N MET A 19 7.23 -36.72 3.25
CA MET A 19 5.95 -37.08 3.87
C MET A 19 6.09 -37.23 5.40
N VAL A 20 5.01 -37.00 6.16
CA VAL A 20 4.32 -37.97 7.06
C VAL A 20 3.02 -37.33 7.63
N LEU A 21 1.93 -38.11 7.62
CA LEU A 21 0.54 -37.81 8.04
C LEU A 21 0.28 -38.17 9.55
N PRO A 22 -0.96 -38.29 10.08
CA PRO A 22 -1.74 -37.23 10.71
C PRO A 22 -2.30 -37.58 12.13
N GLN A 23 -2.99 -36.59 12.72
CA GLN A 23 -4.04 -36.68 13.75
C GLN A 23 -3.70 -37.01 15.22
N ALA A 24 -4.07 -36.07 16.09
CA ALA A 24 -4.75 -36.38 17.35
C ALA A 24 -5.89 -35.36 17.57
N PHE A 25 -7.14 -35.84 17.42
CA PHE A 25 -8.32 -35.17 17.97
C PHE A 25 -8.44 -35.58 19.44
N ALA A 26 -8.44 -34.62 20.36
CA ALA A 26 -8.97 -34.83 21.71
C ALA A 26 -9.66 -33.54 22.20
N GLN A 27 -10.98 -33.64 22.13
CA GLN A 27 -12.03 -32.90 22.82
C GLN A 27 -11.60 -32.25 24.15
N ASN A 28 -11.81 -30.94 24.28
CA ASN A 28 -12.30 -30.41 25.54
C ASN A 28 -13.33 -29.31 25.28
N GLN A 29 -14.56 -29.64 25.64
CA GLN A 29 -15.77 -28.87 25.45
C GLN A 29 -15.96 -27.99 26.69
N GLY A 30 -15.97 -26.67 26.51
CA GLY A 30 -16.31 -25.77 27.61
C GLY A 30 -16.06 -24.31 27.31
N GLY A 31 -17.12 -23.54 27.10
CA GLY A 31 -17.09 -22.10 27.33
C GLY A 31 -17.63 -21.23 26.20
N ARG A 32 -18.92 -20.93 26.30
CA ARG A 32 -19.56 -19.62 26.02
C ARG A 32 -19.17 -18.88 24.74
N GLY A 33 -20.19 -18.69 23.89
CA GLY A 33 -20.19 -17.67 22.85
C GLY A 33 -19.70 -16.32 23.38
N GLY A 34 -18.53 -15.93 22.89
CA GLY A 34 -18.00 -14.58 22.92
C GLY A 34 -17.60 -14.25 21.50
N ARG A 35 -18.45 -13.49 20.80
CA ARG A 35 -18.19 -12.97 19.46
C ARG A 35 -16.81 -12.32 19.47
N GLY A 36 -15.89 -12.90 18.71
CA GLY A 36 -14.46 -12.60 18.75
C GLY A 36 -14.15 -11.12 18.67
N GLY A 37 -13.84 -10.53 19.81
CA GLY A 37 -13.00 -9.35 19.87
C GLY A 37 -11.58 -9.78 19.51
N ARG A 38 -11.29 -9.90 18.21
CA ARG A 38 -9.91 -9.83 17.74
C ARG A 38 -9.45 -8.40 18.00
N GLY A 39 -8.93 -8.14 19.20
CA GLY A 39 -7.99 -7.05 19.41
C GLY A 39 -6.87 -7.15 18.37
N PRO A 40 -6.18 -6.05 18.02
CA PRO A 40 -5.23 -6.05 16.92
C PRO A 40 -4.13 -7.08 17.21
N GLY A 41 -4.28 -8.28 16.64
CA GLY A 41 -3.29 -9.34 16.73
C GLY A 41 -2.01 -8.84 16.11
N ASN A 42 -0.88 -9.31 16.64
CA ASN A 42 0.49 -9.05 16.23
C ASN A 42 0.62 -8.78 14.72
N PHE A 43 0.41 -7.53 14.32
CA PHE A 43 0.31 -7.14 12.92
C PHE A 43 1.72 -6.91 12.44
N ASP A 44 2.30 -7.91 11.79
CA ASP A 44 3.58 -7.75 11.13
C ASP A 44 3.39 -6.87 9.87
N PRO A 45 3.97 -5.65 9.85
CA PRO A 45 3.86 -4.75 8.70
C PRO A 45 4.45 -5.35 7.43
N ALA A 46 5.43 -6.25 7.54
CA ALA A 46 6.03 -6.92 6.38
C ALA A 46 5.07 -7.93 5.77
N GLN A 47 4.45 -8.79 6.59
CA GLN A 47 3.43 -9.75 6.12
C GLN A 47 2.18 -9.06 5.58
N PHE A 48 1.83 -7.89 6.11
CA PHE A 48 0.74 -7.11 5.55
C PHE A 48 1.08 -6.57 4.16
N ARG A 49 2.29 -6.01 3.98
CA ARG A 49 2.76 -5.55 2.67
C ARG A 49 2.76 -6.68 1.65
N GLN A 50 3.28 -7.86 2.01
CA GLN A 50 3.28 -9.03 1.12
C GLN A 50 1.86 -9.39 0.65
N ARG A 51 0.91 -9.51 1.58
CA ARG A 51 -0.50 -9.80 1.25
C ARG A 51 -1.16 -8.74 0.39
N ILE A 52 -0.79 -7.47 0.51
CA ILE A 52 -1.26 -6.41 -0.39
C ILE A 52 -0.72 -6.65 -1.79
N MET A 53 0.59 -6.88 -1.90
CA MET A 53 1.29 -7.00 -3.18
C MET A 53 0.78 -8.21 -3.96
N GLU A 54 0.62 -9.37 -3.30
CA GLU A 54 0.01 -10.58 -3.88
C GLU A 54 -1.40 -10.30 -4.42
N ARG A 55 -2.24 -9.61 -3.64
CA ARG A 55 -3.59 -9.24 -4.11
C ARG A 55 -3.57 -8.31 -5.30
N ILE A 56 -2.61 -7.39 -5.37
CA ILE A 56 -2.51 -6.48 -6.52
C ILE A 56 -2.05 -7.26 -7.74
N GLN A 57 -1.06 -8.13 -7.61
CA GLN A 57 -0.62 -9.01 -8.69
C GLN A 57 -1.79 -9.83 -9.25
N GLU A 58 -2.56 -10.50 -8.39
CA GLU A 58 -3.75 -11.28 -8.78
C GLU A 58 -4.81 -10.42 -9.47
N ASN A 59 -5.14 -9.25 -8.92
CA ASN A 59 -6.15 -8.36 -9.50
C ASN A 59 -5.71 -7.80 -10.86
N LEU A 60 -4.40 -7.51 -11.02
CA LEU A 60 -3.84 -7.08 -12.29
C LEU A 60 -3.78 -8.21 -13.31
N GLY A 61 -3.81 -9.48 -12.86
CA GLY A 61 -3.62 -10.64 -13.72
C GLY A 61 -2.23 -10.66 -14.35
N ALA A 62 -1.23 -10.09 -13.66
CA ALA A 62 0.14 -10.02 -14.16
C ALA A 62 0.82 -11.38 -14.02
N THR A 63 1.52 -11.82 -15.07
CA THR A 63 2.35 -13.04 -14.97
C THR A 63 3.54 -12.81 -14.04
N ASP A 64 4.22 -13.87 -13.60
CA ASP A 64 5.40 -13.73 -12.74
C ASP A 64 6.53 -12.93 -13.42
N GLU A 65 6.64 -13.01 -14.74
CA GLU A 65 7.61 -12.23 -15.53
C GLU A 65 7.25 -10.75 -15.60
N GLU A 66 5.97 -10.43 -15.83
CA GLU A 66 5.48 -9.05 -15.83
C GLU A 66 5.58 -8.44 -14.42
N TRP A 67 5.22 -9.23 -13.40
CA TRP A 67 5.24 -8.80 -12.02
C TRP A 67 6.63 -8.42 -11.54
N LYS A 68 7.68 -9.15 -11.95
CA LYS A 68 9.08 -8.78 -11.66
C LYS A 68 9.47 -7.38 -12.16
N VAL A 69 8.78 -6.86 -13.17
CA VAL A 69 8.99 -5.50 -13.70
C VAL A 69 8.04 -4.49 -13.05
N ILE A 70 6.77 -4.87 -12.85
CA ILE A 70 5.72 -4.00 -12.30
C ILE A 70 5.93 -3.75 -10.81
N GLU A 71 6.26 -4.78 -10.01
CA GLU A 71 6.39 -4.73 -8.55
C GLU A 71 7.29 -3.58 -8.04
N PRO A 72 8.54 -3.41 -8.52
CA PRO A 72 9.40 -2.34 -8.03
C PRO A 72 8.87 -0.94 -8.38
N LEU A 73 8.25 -0.77 -9.55
CA LEU A 73 7.69 0.51 -9.99
C LEU A 73 6.41 0.86 -9.23
N LEU A 74 5.55 -0.14 -9.01
CA LEU A 74 4.35 -0.01 -8.19
C LEU A 74 4.71 0.33 -6.74
N THR A 75 5.74 -0.31 -6.19
CA THR A 75 6.24 -0.04 -4.84
C THR A 75 6.72 1.41 -4.71
N ASP A 76 7.49 1.90 -5.70
CA ASP A 76 7.95 3.29 -5.75
C ASP A 76 6.75 4.27 -5.83
N VAL A 77 5.76 4.00 -6.68
CA VAL A 77 4.53 4.80 -6.75
C VAL A 77 3.80 4.84 -5.41
N MET A 78 3.61 3.71 -4.75
CA MET A 78 2.95 3.65 -3.43
C MET A 78 3.72 4.41 -2.35
N GLU A 79 5.05 4.35 -2.38
CA GLU A 79 5.92 5.08 -1.45
C GLU A 79 5.79 6.60 -1.66
N LYS A 80 5.87 7.06 -2.92
CA LYS A 80 5.72 8.48 -3.27
C LYS A 80 4.31 8.99 -3.02
N GLN A 81 3.29 8.19 -3.27
CA GLN A 81 1.90 8.53 -2.97
C GLN A 81 1.68 8.68 -1.46
N ARG A 82 2.34 7.85 -0.65
CA ARG A 82 2.34 8.02 0.81
C ARG A 82 2.98 9.36 1.21
N ALA A 83 4.06 9.78 0.56
CA ALA A 83 4.70 11.08 0.80
C ALA A 83 3.76 12.26 0.46
N VAL A 84 3.03 12.18 -0.66
CA VAL A 84 2.08 13.24 -1.06
C VAL A 84 0.82 13.28 -0.17
N THR A 85 0.25 12.10 0.14
CA THR A 85 -1.07 12.00 0.77
C THR A 85 -0.99 11.86 2.31
N GLY A 86 0.20 11.64 2.86
CA GLY A 86 0.44 11.65 4.30
C GLY A 86 -0.41 10.64 5.07
N SER A 87 -0.47 9.39 4.62
CA SER A 87 -1.25 8.31 5.25
C SER A 87 -2.78 8.51 5.28
N ARG A 88 -3.38 9.23 4.32
CA ARG A 88 -4.78 8.92 4.01
C ARG A 88 -4.78 7.62 3.21
N MET A 89 -5.17 6.54 3.85
CA MET A 89 -5.38 5.22 3.26
C MET A 89 -6.56 5.25 2.27
N GLY A 90 -6.51 6.14 1.28
CA GLY A 90 -7.60 6.47 0.36
C GLY A 90 -7.63 5.58 -0.89
N GLY A 91 -6.47 5.20 -1.44
CA GLY A 91 -6.38 4.31 -2.61
C GLY A 91 -6.31 2.83 -2.24
N LEU A 92 -5.49 2.49 -1.24
CA LEU A 92 -5.34 1.11 -0.77
C LEU A 92 -6.62 0.52 -0.15
N GLY A 93 -7.51 1.38 0.36
CA GLY A 93 -8.79 0.98 0.95
C GLY A 93 -9.71 0.22 -0.01
N MET A 94 -9.55 0.40 -1.32
CA MET A 94 -10.29 -0.36 -2.32
C MET A 94 -9.85 -1.84 -2.36
N PHE A 95 -8.54 -2.12 -2.27
CA PHE A 95 -7.98 -3.48 -2.26
C PHE A 95 -8.18 -4.23 -0.94
N PHE A 96 -8.49 -3.51 0.14
CA PHE A 96 -8.85 -4.12 1.43
C PHE A 96 -10.35 -4.33 1.62
N ARG A 97 -11.18 -3.87 0.68
CA ARG A 97 -12.62 -4.07 0.78
C ARG A 97 -12.95 -5.52 0.38
N PRO A 98 -13.58 -6.32 1.26
CA PRO A 98 -14.09 -7.63 0.86
C PRO A 98 -15.13 -7.45 -0.25
N PRO A 99 -15.11 -8.26 -1.33
CA PRO A 99 -16.17 -8.24 -2.32
C PRO A 99 -17.49 -8.62 -1.63
N GLY A 100 -18.39 -7.64 -1.47
CA GLY A 100 -19.71 -7.81 -0.83
C GLY A 100 -19.95 -7.06 0.49
N GLY A 101 -19.00 -6.27 1.01
CA GLY A 101 -19.26 -5.44 2.19
C GLY A 101 -20.01 -4.14 1.84
N GLY A 102 -21.18 -3.89 2.43
CA GLY A 102 -21.97 -2.65 2.25
C GLY A 102 -21.36 -1.40 2.92
N PRO A 103 -21.87 -0.19 2.67
CA PRO A 103 -21.34 1.06 3.22
C PRO A 103 -21.68 1.12 4.72
N GLY A 104 -20.68 0.97 5.59
CA GLY A 104 -20.90 1.05 7.03
C GLY A 104 -19.60 1.01 7.81
N GLY A 105 -19.18 2.16 8.34
CA GLY A 105 -17.98 2.24 9.16
C GLY A 105 -17.56 3.64 9.58
N ASP A 106 -18.51 4.53 9.88
CA ASP A 106 -18.20 5.73 10.67
C ASP A 106 -17.78 5.32 12.08
N ARG A 107 -16.45 5.24 12.31
CA ARG A 107 -15.83 5.29 13.65
C ARG A 107 -14.31 5.44 13.51
N GLY A 108 -13.81 6.65 13.70
CA GLY A 108 -12.36 6.90 13.78
C GLY A 108 -11.91 8.35 13.88
N GLY A 109 -12.76 9.27 14.36
CA GLY A 109 -12.34 10.60 14.77
C GLY A 109 -11.48 10.52 16.04
N ARG A 110 -10.28 11.10 16.00
CA ARG A 110 -9.22 11.06 17.02
C ARG A 110 -8.62 9.68 17.28
N GLY A 111 -7.46 9.39 16.67
CA GLY A 111 -6.60 8.33 17.22
C GLY A 111 -5.73 7.53 16.26
N SER A 112 -5.28 8.07 15.13
CA SER A 112 -4.13 7.47 14.41
C SER A 112 -2.96 8.45 14.37
N ARG A 113 -2.41 8.70 15.57
CA ARG A 113 -0.97 8.98 15.77
C ARG A 113 -0.15 7.68 15.75
N PHE A 114 -0.64 6.64 15.06
CA PHE A 114 0.13 5.42 14.82
C PHE A 114 1.10 5.68 13.67
N GLY A 115 2.32 6.05 14.03
CA GLY A 115 3.51 5.89 13.18
C GLY A 115 3.51 6.63 11.86
N ARG A 116 3.02 7.88 11.80
CA ARG A 116 3.29 8.74 10.65
C ARG A 116 4.79 9.03 10.60
N PRO A 117 5.51 8.70 9.53
CA PRO A 117 6.66 9.51 9.15
C PRO A 117 6.09 10.91 8.89
N GLN A 118 6.23 11.82 9.86
CA GLN A 118 5.87 13.20 9.62
C GLN A 118 6.94 13.76 8.69
N ASP A 119 6.53 14.24 7.52
CA ASP A 119 7.38 15.11 6.71
C ASP A 119 7.97 16.19 7.63
N PRO A 120 9.31 16.36 7.66
CA PRO A 120 9.97 17.29 8.58
C PRO A 120 9.43 18.72 8.45
N ALA A 121 9.01 19.15 7.24
CA ALA A 121 8.40 20.46 7.04
C ALA A 121 7.03 20.57 7.74
N VAL A 122 6.26 19.48 7.75
CA VAL A 122 4.95 19.41 8.42
C VAL A 122 5.13 19.40 9.94
N ALA A 123 6.11 18.65 10.46
CA ALA A 123 6.44 18.67 11.88
C ALA A 123 6.87 20.07 12.34
N ALA A 124 7.73 20.73 11.57
CA ALA A 124 8.19 22.09 11.88
C ALA A 124 7.06 23.14 11.85
N LEU A 125 6.08 22.99 10.94
CA LEU A 125 4.90 23.85 10.93
C LEU A 125 3.98 23.59 12.14
N GLN A 126 3.80 22.32 12.53
CA GLN A 126 3.02 21.97 13.73
C GLN A 126 3.65 22.58 14.99
N GLU A 127 4.96 22.44 15.15
CA GLU A 127 5.70 23.01 16.27
C GLU A 127 5.58 24.54 16.30
N ALA A 128 5.67 25.21 15.15
CA ALA A 128 5.49 26.67 15.06
C ALA A 128 4.07 27.10 15.46
N ILE A 129 3.04 26.32 15.13
CA ILE A 129 1.66 26.57 15.57
C ILE A 129 1.54 26.38 17.09
N GLU A 130 2.09 25.30 17.64
CA GLU A 130 2.05 25.00 19.07
C GLU A 130 2.75 26.09 19.91
N LYS A 131 3.88 26.61 19.41
CA LYS A 131 4.62 27.71 20.04
C LYS A 131 4.01 29.09 19.81
N LYS A 132 2.90 29.19 19.06
CA LYS A 132 2.28 30.47 18.66
C LYS A 132 3.29 31.41 18.00
N ALA A 133 4.09 30.85 17.08
CA ALA A 133 5.12 31.57 16.36
C ALA A 133 4.55 32.81 15.63
N PRO A 134 5.36 33.87 15.43
CA PRO A 134 4.92 35.06 14.73
C PRO A 134 4.53 34.76 13.27
N ALA A 135 3.71 35.63 12.69
CA ALA A 135 3.16 35.44 11.35
C ALA A 135 4.24 35.26 10.25
N SER A 136 5.41 35.88 10.41
CA SER A 136 6.55 35.73 9.50
C SER A 136 7.11 34.30 9.51
N GLU A 137 7.27 33.69 10.68
CA GLU A 137 7.74 32.32 10.82
C GLU A 137 6.71 31.31 10.31
N LEU A 138 5.43 31.50 10.64
CA LEU A 138 4.35 30.66 10.10
C LEU A 138 4.30 30.71 8.56
N LYS A 139 4.46 31.90 7.96
CA LYS A 139 4.54 32.05 6.49
C LYS A 139 5.69 31.24 5.90
N ALA A 140 6.88 31.30 6.50
CA ALA A 140 8.04 30.55 6.05
C ALA A 140 7.82 29.02 6.15
N LYS A 141 7.29 28.53 7.28
CA LYS A 141 7.00 27.10 7.46
C LYS A 141 5.90 26.59 6.52
N ILE A 142 4.88 27.41 6.23
CA ILE A 142 3.85 27.09 5.23
C ILE A 142 4.48 26.98 3.83
N ALA A 143 5.37 27.89 3.46
CA ALA A 143 6.08 27.84 2.17
C ALA A 143 6.89 26.54 2.05
N ALA A 144 7.65 26.17 3.09
CA ALA A 144 8.42 24.93 3.12
C ALA A 144 7.54 23.68 2.94
N VAL A 145 6.37 23.62 3.58
CA VAL A 145 5.42 22.50 3.40
C VAL A 145 4.87 22.46 1.97
N ARG A 146 4.60 23.61 1.36
CA ARG A 146 4.12 23.68 -0.02
C ARG A 146 5.19 23.19 -0.98
N GLU A 147 6.43 23.65 -0.85
CA GLU A 147 7.56 23.22 -1.67
C GLU A 147 7.83 21.71 -1.54
N ALA A 148 7.82 21.17 -0.32
CA ALA A 148 7.98 19.74 -0.09
C ALA A 148 6.89 18.91 -0.80
N ARG A 149 5.63 19.36 -0.73
CA ARG A 149 4.51 18.69 -1.42
C ARG A 149 4.58 18.81 -2.94
N GLU A 150 5.00 19.96 -3.46
CA GLU A 150 5.22 20.13 -4.91
C GLU A 150 6.31 19.19 -5.42
N LYS A 151 7.42 19.07 -4.67
CA LYS A 151 8.48 18.13 -5.02
C LYS A 151 7.97 16.68 -5.00
N ALA A 152 7.27 16.28 -3.95
CA ALA A 152 6.70 14.95 -3.83
C ALA A 152 5.68 14.63 -4.95
N ARG A 153 4.88 15.62 -5.37
CA ARG A 153 3.96 15.48 -6.52
C ARG A 153 4.70 15.19 -7.82
N LYS A 154 5.75 15.97 -8.13
CA LYS A 154 6.55 15.76 -9.34
C LYS A 154 7.24 14.40 -9.36
N GLU A 155 7.76 13.97 -8.22
CA GLU A 155 8.37 12.64 -8.11
C GLU A 155 7.33 11.52 -8.28
N LEU A 156 6.11 11.69 -7.73
CA LEU A 156 5.01 10.76 -7.91
C LEU A 156 4.61 10.67 -9.39
N GLU A 157 4.40 11.80 -10.07
CA GLU A 157 4.07 11.84 -11.50
C GLU A 157 5.13 11.11 -12.33
N ALA A 158 6.42 11.36 -12.07
CA ALA A 158 7.51 10.68 -12.75
C ALA A 158 7.52 9.15 -12.51
N ALA A 159 7.13 8.70 -11.32
CA ALA A 159 7.01 7.27 -11.03
C ALA A 159 5.78 6.65 -11.70
N GLN A 160 4.66 7.35 -11.73
CA GLN A 160 3.44 6.92 -12.43
C GLN A 160 3.65 6.81 -13.94
N GLU A 161 4.42 7.71 -14.56
CA GLU A 161 4.82 7.61 -15.98
C GLU A 161 5.67 6.36 -16.26
N LYS A 162 6.68 6.10 -15.40
CA LYS A 162 7.51 4.88 -15.53
C LYS A 162 6.69 3.61 -15.38
N LEU A 163 5.73 3.60 -14.44
CA LEU A 163 4.82 2.48 -14.24
C LEU A 163 3.93 2.30 -15.47
N ARG A 164 3.29 3.37 -15.99
CA ARG A 164 2.46 3.30 -17.22
C ARG A 164 3.21 2.73 -18.43
N ALA A 165 4.50 3.02 -18.56
CA ALA A 165 5.31 2.52 -19.67
C ALA A 165 5.46 0.98 -19.72
N VAL A 166 5.18 0.26 -18.63
CA VAL A 166 5.30 -1.21 -18.57
C VAL A 166 3.96 -1.93 -18.40
N LEU A 167 2.86 -1.19 -18.27
CA LEU A 167 1.53 -1.77 -18.07
C LEU A 167 0.79 -2.00 -19.39
N THR A 168 -0.10 -2.99 -19.37
CA THR A 168 -1.17 -3.07 -20.38
C THR A 168 -2.29 -2.08 -20.07
N LEU A 169 -3.12 -1.77 -21.07
CA LEU A 169 -4.28 -0.87 -20.90
C LEU A 169 -5.26 -1.35 -19.82
N GLU A 170 -5.44 -2.66 -19.68
CA GLU A 170 -6.32 -3.21 -18.63
C GLU A 170 -5.71 -2.99 -17.24
N GLN A 171 -4.40 -3.20 -17.08
CA GLN A 171 -3.71 -2.98 -15.81
C GLN A 171 -3.67 -1.48 -15.44
N GLU A 172 -3.44 -0.60 -16.40
CA GLU A 172 -3.51 0.86 -16.22
C GLU A 172 -4.91 1.28 -15.74
N ALA A 173 -5.98 0.78 -16.38
CA ALA A 173 -7.34 1.08 -15.95
C ALA A 173 -7.61 0.63 -14.51
N LYS A 174 -7.16 -0.58 -14.13
CA LYS A 174 -7.29 -1.11 -12.76
C LYS A 174 -6.54 -0.24 -11.75
N LEU A 175 -5.33 0.19 -12.05
CA LEU A 175 -4.52 1.03 -11.16
C LEU A 175 -5.04 2.48 -11.08
N THR A 176 -5.63 3.00 -12.16
CA THR A 176 -6.33 4.29 -12.16
C THR A 176 -7.55 4.25 -11.26
N LEU A 177 -8.38 3.20 -11.36
CA LEU A 177 -9.54 3.02 -10.47
C LEU A 177 -9.12 2.89 -9.01
N ALA A 178 -7.96 2.28 -8.75
CA ALA A 178 -7.38 2.20 -7.42
C ALA A 178 -6.78 3.52 -6.90
N GLY A 179 -6.71 4.56 -7.73
CA GLY A 179 -6.11 5.85 -7.39
C GLY A 179 -4.59 5.79 -7.20
N LEU A 180 -3.92 4.87 -7.91
CA LEU A 180 -2.46 4.75 -7.93
C LEU A 180 -1.85 5.44 -9.17
N LEU A 181 -2.65 5.64 -10.21
CA LEU A 181 -2.31 6.40 -11.41
C LEU A 181 -3.15 7.68 -11.49
#